data_AF-A0A1B2LZI0-F1
#
_entry.id   AF-A0A1B2LZI0-F1
#
_cell.length_a   1.000
_cell.length_b   1.000
_cell.length_c   1.000
_cell.angle_alpha   90.00
_cell.angle_beta   90.00
_cell.angle_gamma   90.00
#
_symmetry.space_group_name_H-M   'P 1'
#
loop_
_entity.id
_entity.type
_entity.pdbx_description
1 polymer ?
#
loop_
_entity_poly.entity_id
_entity_poly.type
_entity_poly.pdbx_seq_one_letter_code
_entity_poly.pdbx_strand_id
1 'polypeptide(L)'
;MKANEFVKQLGWLKACSVVNHYSGVVEYKSRDGDLLFKFHVNDLKRLVESHEIVAIHGLEKSKEIVANAPSDDHYYSWVLGGSGVHDKTVNIGELRKAIADVESCQ
;
A
#
# COMPACT_ATOMS: atom_id res chain seq x y z
N MET A 1 -18.03 -4.52 2.73
CA MET A 1 -17.12 -4.79 1.60
C MET A 1 -15.84 -4.01 1.84
N LYS A 2 -14.69 -4.63 1.62
CA LYS A 2 -13.40 -4.17 2.16
C LYS A 2 -12.73 -3.16 1.22
N ALA A 3 -11.93 -2.24 1.76
CA ALA A 3 -11.25 -1.19 1.00
C ALA A 3 -10.32 -1.72 -0.11
N ASN A 4 -9.82 -2.94 0.01
CA ASN A 4 -9.01 -3.60 -1.01
C ASN A 4 -9.80 -3.86 -2.32
N GLU A 5 -11.09 -4.25 -2.22
CA GLU A 5 -11.95 -4.43 -3.40
C GLU A 5 -12.16 -3.12 -4.16
N PHE A 6 -12.22 -2.00 -3.44
CA PHE A 6 -12.29 -0.67 -4.06
C PHE A 6 -11.02 -0.38 -4.88
N VAL A 7 -9.83 -0.63 -4.31
CA VAL A 7 -8.55 -0.46 -5.01
C VAL A 7 -8.46 -1.40 -6.21
N LYS A 8 -8.89 -2.65 -6.05
CA LYS A 8 -8.91 -3.66 -7.12
C LYS A 8 -9.77 -3.24 -8.31
N GLN A 9 -10.97 -2.72 -8.04
CA GLN A 9 -11.92 -2.38 -9.12
C GLN A 9 -11.70 -1.00 -9.73
N LEU A 10 -11.29 -0.01 -8.93
CA LEU A 10 -11.18 1.39 -9.38
C LEU A 10 -9.74 1.90 -9.51
N GLY A 11 -8.77 1.10 -9.06
CA GLY A 11 -7.35 1.38 -9.20
C GLY A 11 -6.79 2.30 -8.11
N TRP A 12 -5.46 2.26 -8.00
CA TRP A 12 -4.69 3.01 -7.00
C TRP A 12 -4.85 4.53 -7.13
N LEU A 13 -4.86 5.09 -8.35
CA LEU A 13 -5.03 6.54 -8.55
C LEU A 13 -6.35 7.05 -7.98
N LYS A 14 -7.43 6.28 -8.14
CA LYS A 14 -8.73 6.63 -7.55
C LYS A 14 -8.70 6.53 -6.04
N ALA A 15 -8.00 5.56 -5.48
CA ALA A 15 -7.78 5.44 -4.04
C ALA A 15 -7.04 6.65 -3.47
N CYS A 16 -5.94 7.09 -4.08
CA CYS A 16 -5.23 8.31 -3.69
C CYS A 16 -6.15 9.54 -3.71
N SER A 17 -6.94 9.67 -4.78
CA SER A 17 -7.93 10.76 -4.88
C SER A 17 -8.93 10.73 -3.71
N VAL A 18 -9.46 9.56 -3.34
CA VAL A 18 -10.40 9.47 -2.22
C VAL A 18 -9.75 9.82 -0.88
N VAL A 19 -8.54 9.32 -0.62
CA VAL A 19 -7.79 9.62 0.61
C VAL A 19 -7.52 11.12 0.75
N ASN A 20 -7.27 11.83 -0.35
CA ASN A 20 -6.98 13.27 -0.31
C ASN A 20 -8.22 14.17 -0.13
N HIS A 21 -9.43 13.68 -0.44
CA HIS A 21 -10.64 14.51 -0.48
C HIS A 21 -11.68 14.16 0.59
N TYR A 22 -11.58 12.98 1.22
CA TYR A 22 -12.58 12.48 2.15
C TYR A 22 -11.95 12.06 3.49
N SER A 23 -12.78 12.00 4.53
CA SER A 23 -12.43 11.46 5.84
C SER A 23 -13.61 10.67 6.40
N GLY A 24 -13.38 9.86 7.42
CA GLY A 24 -14.43 9.04 8.05
C GLY A 24 -14.88 7.88 7.16
N VAL A 25 -16.18 7.61 7.12
CA VAL A 25 -16.77 6.52 6.32
C VAL A 25 -17.24 7.06 4.98
N VAL A 26 -16.84 6.41 3.90
CA VAL A 26 -17.28 6.75 2.53
C VAL A 26 -18.18 5.64 2.00
N GLU A 27 -19.27 6.04 1.35
CA GLU A 27 -20.19 5.17 0.63
C GLU A 27 -20.14 5.52 -0.87
N TYR A 28 -19.78 4.54 -1.70
CA TYR A 28 -19.86 4.64 -3.16
C TYR A 28 -21.09 3.90 -3.64
N LYS A 29 -21.91 4.56 -4.45
CA LYS A 29 -23.17 4.01 -4.98
C LYS A 29 -23.15 3.93 -6.51
N SER A 30 -23.89 2.99 -7.07
CA SER A 30 -24.16 2.90 -8.51
C SER A 30 -25.05 4.06 -8.96
N ARG A 31 -25.27 4.19 -10.28
CA ARG A 31 -26.23 5.17 -10.82
C ARG A 31 -27.66 4.90 -10.35
N ASP A 32 -27.98 3.63 -10.13
CA ASP A 32 -29.30 3.16 -9.68
C ASP A 32 -29.49 3.30 -8.16
N GLY A 33 -28.44 3.73 -7.44
CA GLY A 33 -28.46 3.99 -6.00
C GLY A 33 -27.98 2.84 -5.12
N ASP A 34 -27.60 1.70 -5.72
CA ASP A 34 -27.10 0.53 -4.99
C ASP A 34 -25.73 0.81 -4.37
N LEU A 35 -25.54 0.42 -3.11
CA LEU A 35 -24.27 0.56 -2.42
C LEU A 35 -23.23 -0.42 -3.00
N LEU A 36 -22.23 0.11 -3.69
CA LEU A 36 -21.12 -0.65 -4.26
C LEU A 36 -19.99 -0.84 -3.24
N PHE A 37 -19.62 0.22 -2.52
CA PHE A 37 -18.56 0.16 -1.52
C PHE A 37 -18.91 0.96 -0.28
N LYS A 38 -18.47 0.45 0.87
CA LYS A 38 -18.55 1.13 2.16
C LYS A 38 -17.34 0.75 3.01
N PHE A 39 -16.49 1.72 3.29
CA PHE A 39 -15.26 1.52 4.05
C PHE A 39 -14.85 2.81 4.78
N HIS A 40 -13.97 2.67 5.78
CA HIS A 40 -13.37 3.82 6.44
C HIS A 40 -12.17 4.31 5.62
N VAL A 41 -12.01 5.63 5.46
CA VAL A 41 -10.90 6.22 4.69
C VAL A 41 -9.54 5.81 5.26
N ASN A 42 -9.43 5.60 6.58
CA ASN A 42 -8.20 5.07 7.20
C ASN A 42 -7.80 3.69 6.64
N ASP A 43 -8.75 2.81 6.35
CA ASP A 43 -8.44 1.50 5.74
C ASP A 43 -7.88 1.68 4.34
N LEU A 44 -8.45 2.61 3.58
CA LEU A 44 -7.96 2.95 2.24
C LEU A 44 -6.59 3.64 2.28
N LYS A 45 -6.36 4.51 3.26
CA LYS A 45 -5.09 5.21 3.48
C LYS A 45 -3.96 4.21 3.72
N ARG A 46 -4.19 3.22 4.59
CA ARG A 46 -3.23 2.13 4.84
C ARG A 46 -2.84 1.37 3.56
N LEU A 47 -3.81 1.13 2.66
CA LEU A 47 -3.55 0.47 1.38
C LEU A 47 -2.75 1.38 0.43
N VAL A 48 -3.06 2.68 0.38
CA VAL A 48 -2.30 3.65 -0.42
C VAL A 48 -0.84 3.72 0.05
N GLU A 49 -0.62 3.86 1.36
CA GLU A 49 0.73 3.86 1.96
C GLU A 49 1.48 2.54 1.68
N SER A 50 0.79 1.40 1.73
CA SER A 50 1.38 0.10 1.37
C SER A 50 1.84 0.03 -0.08
N HIS A 51 1.04 0.55 -1.01
CA HIS A 51 1.44 0.67 -2.41
C HIS A 51 2.66 1.60 -2.59
N GLU A 52 2.75 2.70 -1.84
CA GLU A 52 3.90 3.61 -1.86
C GLU A 52 5.18 2.94 -1.36
N ILE A 53 5.10 2.19 -0.25
CA ILE A 53 6.21 1.40 0.30
C ILE A 53 6.71 0.38 -0.73
N VAL A 54 5.80 -0.39 -1.33
CA VAL A 54 6.17 -1.39 -2.35
C VAL A 54 6.73 -0.72 -3.61
N ALA A 55 6.23 0.45 -4.01
CA ALA A 55 6.69 1.17 -5.20
C ALA A 55 8.16 1.63 -5.13
N ILE A 56 8.76 1.71 -3.93
CA ILE A 56 10.19 2.06 -3.78
C ILE A 56 11.09 1.05 -4.50
N HIS A 57 10.73 -0.24 -4.44
CA HIS A 57 11.53 -1.33 -5.01
C HIS A 57 10.82 -2.06 -6.16
N GLY A 58 9.48 -1.98 -6.20
CA GLY A 58 8.62 -2.81 -7.03
C GLY A 58 8.27 -4.14 -6.33
N LEU A 59 7.07 -4.66 -6.59
CA LEU A 59 6.49 -5.80 -5.86
C LEU A 59 7.41 -7.03 -5.81
N GLU A 60 7.97 -7.44 -6.95
CA GLU A 60 8.84 -8.62 -7.03
C GLU A 60 10.15 -8.41 -6.25
N LYS A 61 10.73 -7.22 -6.32
CA LYS A 61 11.94 -6.89 -5.56
C LYS A 61 11.67 -6.79 -4.06
N SER A 62 10.52 -6.24 -3.67
CA SER A 62 10.06 -6.21 -2.28
C SER A 62 9.94 -7.62 -1.70
N LYS A 63 9.38 -8.57 -2.46
CA LYS A 63 9.31 -9.99 -2.07
C LYS A 63 10.70 -10.60 -1.89
N GLU A 64 11.62 -10.33 -2.82
CA GLU A 64 13.01 -10.79 -2.72
C GLU A 64 13.72 -10.24 -1.47
N ILE A 65 13.55 -8.94 -1.18
CA ILE A 65 14.11 -8.30 0.02
C ILE A 65 13.59 -8.98 1.29
N VAL A 66 12.27 -9.17 1.39
CA VAL A 66 11.63 -9.79 2.56
C VAL A 66 12.04 -11.26 2.72
N ALA A 67 12.25 -11.99 1.62
CA ALA A 67 12.69 -13.39 1.66
C ALA A 67 14.15 -13.55 2.14
N ASN A 68 15.00 -12.54 1.89
CA ASN A 68 16.41 -12.55 2.30
C ASN A 68 16.66 -11.83 3.63
N ALA A 69 15.64 -11.26 4.24
CA ALA A 69 15.77 -10.53 5.49
C ALA A 69 15.93 -11.49 6.69
N PRO A 70 16.83 -11.19 7.64
CA PRO A 70 17.07 -12.05 8.81
C PRO A 70 15.91 -12.05 9.82
N SER A 71 15.15 -10.95 9.88
CA SER A 71 13.98 -10.78 10.75
C SER A 71 13.12 -9.61 10.30
N ASP A 72 11.89 -9.52 10.83
CA ASP A 72 10.96 -8.41 10.55
C ASP A 72 11.38 -7.10 11.25
N ASP A 73 12.18 -7.17 12.31
CA ASP A 73 12.74 -6.01 13.01
C ASP A 73 13.95 -5.40 12.28
N HIS A 74 14.39 -6.04 11.19
CA HIS A 74 15.47 -5.53 10.36
C HIS A 74 15.00 -4.34 9.50
N TYR A 75 15.95 -3.51 9.10
CA TYR A 75 15.71 -2.37 8.21
C TYR A 75 16.53 -2.55 6.95
N TYR A 76 15.87 -2.45 5.79
CA TYR A 76 16.54 -2.37 4.51
C TYR A 76 16.87 -0.91 4.20
N SER A 77 18.13 -0.62 3.89
CA SER A 77 18.55 0.71 3.48
C SER A 77 19.30 0.65 2.15
N TRP A 78 18.87 1.45 1.17
CA TRP A 78 19.54 1.51 -0.13
C TRP A 78 20.65 2.55 -0.12
N VAL A 79 21.88 2.13 -0.43
CA VAL A 79 23.05 3.02 -0.52
C VAL A 79 23.06 3.74 -1.87
N LEU A 80 23.08 5.07 -1.85
CA LEU A 80 23.24 5.91 -3.03
C LEU A 80 24.65 5.75 -3.61
N GLY A 81 24.79 5.05 -4.72
CA GLY A 81 25.98 5.09 -5.58
C GLY A 81 27.33 4.98 -4.86
N GLY A 82 27.53 3.94 -4.04
CA GLY A 82 28.80 3.69 -3.34
C GLY A 82 29.22 4.77 -2.32
N SER A 83 28.41 5.81 -2.11
CA SER A 83 28.71 6.94 -1.21
C SER A 83 28.65 6.61 0.28
N GLY A 84 28.06 5.45 0.63
CA GLY A 84 27.70 5.13 2.02
C GLY A 84 26.48 5.89 2.56
N VAL A 85 25.88 6.80 1.78
CA VAL A 85 24.65 7.51 2.15
C VAL A 85 23.44 6.64 1.86
N HIS A 86 22.53 6.51 2.83
CA HIS A 86 21.31 5.74 2.70
C HIS A 86 20.13 6.66 2.31
N ASP A 87 19.51 6.43 1.16
CA ASP A 87 18.41 7.29 0.65
C ASP A 87 17.08 7.01 1.34
N LYS A 88 16.84 5.73 1.65
CA LYS A 88 15.55 5.23 2.14
C LYS A 88 15.77 4.03 3.05
N THR A 89 15.21 4.10 4.24
CA THR A 89 15.21 3.02 5.22
C THR A 89 13.79 2.49 5.35
N VAL A 90 13.59 1.20 5.06
CA VAL A 90 12.28 0.53 5.13
C VAL A 90 12.36 -0.58 6.17
N ASN A 91 11.44 -0.60 7.12
CA ASN A 91 11.31 -1.71 8.06
C ASN A 91 10.79 -2.97 7.31
N ILE A 92 11.43 -4.12 7.53
CA ILE A 92 11.07 -5.36 6.82
C ILE A 92 9.67 -5.84 7.20
N GLY A 93 9.27 -5.73 8.46
CA GLY A 93 7.93 -6.06 8.91
C GLY A 93 6.84 -5.18 8.26
N GLU A 94 7.12 -3.88 8.09
CA GLU A 94 6.24 -2.97 7.34
C GLU A 94 6.18 -3.33 5.86
N LEU A 95 7.32 -3.66 5.23
CA LEU A 95 7.37 -4.09 3.85
C LEU A 95 6.57 -5.40 3.62
N ARG A 96 6.68 -6.36 4.55
CA ARG A 96 5.92 -7.62 4.49
C ARG A 96 4.41 -7.37 4.56
N LYS A 97 3.96 -6.48 5.45
CA LYS A 97 2.54 -6.08 5.54
C LYS A 97 2.10 -5.35 4.27
N ALA A 98 2.92 -4.45 3.76
CA ALA A 98 2.64 -3.70 2.55
C ALA A 98 2.49 -4.61 1.32
N ILE A 99 3.34 -5.63 1.19
CA ILE A 99 3.20 -6.66 0.14
C ILE A 99 1.85 -7.37 0.25
N ALA A 100 1.47 -7.84 1.43
CA ALA A 100 0.20 -8.53 1.63
C ALA A 100 -1.02 -7.63 1.31
N ASP A 101 -0.95 -6.35 1.70
CA ASP A 101 -1.98 -5.36 1.39
C ASP A 101 -2.08 -5.12 -0.13
N VAL A 102 -0.95 -4.97 -0.85
CA VAL A 102 -0.91 -4.83 -2.31
C VAL A 102 -1.45 -6.06 -3.03
N GLU A 103 -1.05 -7.27 -2.60
CA GLU A 103 -1.56 -8.53 -3.17
C GLU A 103 -3.06 -8.69 -2.95
N SER A 104 -3.60 -8.21 -1.82
CA SER A 104 -5.05 -8.22 -1.57
C SER A 104 -5.85 -7.30 -2.49
N CYS A 105 -5.18 -6.38 -3.21
CA CYS A 105 -5.77 -5.45 -4.16
C CYS A 105 -5.63 -5.90 -5.62
N GLN A 106 -5.02 -7.06 -5.90
CA GLN A 106 -4.87 -7.65 -7.24
C GLN A 106 -6.01 -8.61 -7.60
#